data_AF-A0A2R6T5Z2-F1
#
_entry.id   AF-A0A2R6T5Z2-F1
#
_cell.length_a   1.000
_cell.length_b   1.000
_cell.length_c   1.000
_cell.angle_alpha   90.00
_cell.angle_beta   90.00
_cell.angle_gamma   90.00
#
_symmetry.space_group_name_H-M   'P 1'
#
loop_
_entity.id
_entity.type
_entity.pdbx_description
1 polymer ?
#
loop_
_entity_poly.entity_id
_entity_poly.type
_entity_poly.pdbx_seq_one_letter_code
_entity_poly.pdbx_strand_id
1 'polypeptide(L)'
;MTEFERGLVNSLNKFFEKNDIQAIAYRRKQHRFSSQFIDVLVDSLDPDYYLAIENKSISTRKGAKKLYFSQHFSENQINNITDFLNRSGRTGYLAVELKRGRGKSRLAFMIKWEDVINKLEKNEVGFKLNEIKRFPRIERCGEEYDVSSFLD
;
A
#
# COMPACT_ATOMS: atom_id res chain seq x y z
N MET A 1 -10.46 3.58 11.39
CA MET A 1 -8.98 3.52 11.38
C MET A 1 -8.59 2.07 11.21
N THR A 2 -7.76 1.72 10.21
CA THR A 2 -7.43 0.31 9.97
C THR A 2 -6.15 -0.11 10.71
N GLU A 3 -6.15 -1.33 11.26
CA GLU A 3 -4.96 -1.97 11.84
C GLU A 3 -3.82 -2.15 10.83
N PHE A 4 -4.13 -2.14 9.53
CA PHE A 4 -3.14 -2.35 8.48
C PHE A 4 -2.25 -1.12 8.31
N GLU A 5 -2.83 0.05 8.10
CA GLU A 5 -2.07 1.31 7.94
C GLU A 5 -1.18 1.59 9.16
N ARG A 6 -1.73 1.39 10.37
CA ARG A 6 -0.99 1.62 11.62
C ARG A 6 0.20 0.67 11.74
N GLY A 7 -0.01 -0.63 11.49
CA GLY A 7 1.06 -1.62 11.50
C GLY A 7 2.14 -1.31 10.46
N LEU A 8 1.75 -0.92 9.24
CA LEU A 8 2.70 -0.58 8.18
C LEU A 8 3.56 0.64 8.55
N VAL A 9 2.96 1.71 9.05
CA VAL A 9 3.71 2.91 9.46
C VAL A 9 4.66 2.62 10.62
N ASN A 10 4.22 1.85 11.62
CA ASN A 10 5.09 1.46 12.73
C ASN A 10 6.29 0.63 12.22
N SER A 11 6.05 -0.30 11.30
CA SER A 11 7.11 -1.13 10.72
C SER A 11 8.10 -0.35 9.86
N LEU A 12 7.63 0.60 9.06
CA LEU A 12 8.51 1.49 8.28
C LEU A 12 9.42 2.30 9.21
N ASN A 13 8.85 2.97 10.22
CA ASN A 13 9.65 3.76 11.16
C ASN A 13 10.65 2.91 11.96
N LYS A 14 10.26 1.70 12.38
CA LYS A 14 11.19 0.77 13.02
C LYS A 14 12.32 0.32 12.10
N PHE A 15 12.01 0.08 10.82
CA PHE A 15 13.02 -0.25 9.83
C PHE A 15 14.00 0.92 9.64
N PHE A 16 13.51 2.16 9.54
CA PHE A 16 14.36 3.33 9.40
C PHE A 16 15.26 3.54 10.63
N GLU A 17 14.69 3.46 11.83
CA GLU A 17 15.44 3.59 13.09
C GLU A 17 16.52 2.51 13.23
N LYS A 18 16.19 1.25 12.92
CA LYS A 18 17.12 0.12 13.02
C LYS A 18 18.31 0.25 12.06
N ASN A 19 18.10 0.83 10.89
CA ASN A 19 19.11 0.92 9.82
C ASN A 19 19.75 2.31 9.72
N ASP A 20 19.51 3.21 10.67
CA ASP A 20 20.02 4.59 10.67
C ASP A 20 19.66 5.37 9.40
N ILE A 21 18.45 5.13 8.87
CA ILE A 21 17.93 5.79 7.68
C ILE A 21 17.18 7.07 8.10
N GLN A 22 17.54 8.19 7.49
CA GLN A 22 16.85 9.47 7.68
C GLN A 22 15.52 9.51 6.91
N ALA A 23 14.50 8.88 7.46
CA ALA A 23 13.16 8.87 6.90
C ALA A 23 12.08 8.84 7.99
N ILE A 24 10.88 9.34 7.68
CA ILE A 24 9.72 9.25 8.56
C ILE A 24 8.47 8.83 7.78
N ALA A 25 7.86 7.73 8.23
CA ALA A 25 6.55 7.28 7.75
C ALA A 25 5.43 7.86 8.61
N TYR A 26 4.37 8.35 7.97
CA TYR A 26 3.19 8.84 8.67
C TYR A 26 1.92 8.64 7.84
N ARG A 27 0.80 8.60 8.55
CA ARG A 27 -0.53 8.55 7.92
C ARG A 27 -1.04 9.94 7.66
N ARG A 28 -1.71 10.15 6.52
CA ARG A 28 -2.51 11.35 6.31
C ARG A 28 -3.72 11.30 7.24
N LYS A 29 -3.83 12.26 8.17
CA LYS A 29 -5.05 12.43 8.97
C LYS A 29 -6.17 12.92 8.07
N GLN A 30 -7.27 12.18 8.04
CA GLN A 30 -8.50 12.60 7.38
C GLN A 30 -9.09 13.82 8.11
N HIS A 31 -9.21 14.97 7.44
CA HIS A 31 -10.10 16.03 7.90
C HIS A 31 -11.50 15.79 7.33
N ARG A 32 -12.54 16.12 8.11
CA ARG A 32 -13.93 16.08 7.64
C ARG A 32 -14.01 16.97 6.39
N PHE A 33 -14.57 16.47 5.29
CA PHE A 33 -14.67 17.16 3.98
C PHE A 33 -13.41 17.21 3.11
N SER A 34 -12.31 16.55 3.48
CA SER A 34 -11.17 16.38 2.58
C SER A 34 -11.19 15.00 1.90
N SER A 35 -11.05 14.97 0.58
CA SER A 35 -10.83 13.72 -0.16
C SER A 35 -9.41 13.24 0.12
N GLN A 36 -9.27 12.30 1.06
CA GLN A 36 -8.01 11.58 1.23
C GLN A 36 -7.78 10.73 -0.01
N PHE A 37 -6.70 11.01 -0.73
CA PHE A 37 -6.33 10.27 -1.92
C PHE A 37 -5.25 9.22 -1.63
N ILE A 38 -4.44 9.39 -0.57
CA ILE A 38 -3.37 8.46 -0.18
C ILE A 38 -3.39 8.16 1.32
N ASP A 39 -3.06 6.92 1.68
CA ASP A 39 -3.11 6.45 3.08
C ASP A 39 -1.84 6.77 3.88
N VAL A 40 -0.67 6.46 3.32
CA VAL A 40 0.64 6.59 3.98
C VAL A 40 1.61 7.37 3.11
N LEU A 41 2.40 8.23 3.74
CA LEU A 41 3.53 8.93 3.13
C LEU A 41 4.81 8.59 3.90
N VAL A 42 5.92 8.57 3.18
CA VAL A 42 7.26 8.53 3.74
C VAL A 42 8.04 9.73 3.20
N ASP A 43 8.60 10.52 4.11
CA ASP A 43 9.47 11.63 3.76
C ASP A 43 10.92 11.26 4.07
N SER A 44 11.80 11.41 3.08
CA SER A 44 13.24 11.21 3.17
C SER A 44 13.92 12.07 2.11
N LEU A 45 15.19 12.42 2.34
CA LEU A 45 16.05 13.00 1.31
C LEU A 45 16.61 11.92 0.37
N ASP A 46 16.58 10.66 0.81
CA ASP A 46 16.93 9.52 -0.02
C ASP A 46 15.73 9.18 -0.95
N PRO A 47 15.90 9.25 -2.29
CA PRO A 47 14.84 8.92 -3.23
C PRO A 47 14.25 7.51 -3.06
N ASP A 48 15.04 6.55 -2.55
CA ASP A 48 14.57 5.17 -2.34
C ASP A 48 13.53 5.09 -1.22
N TYR A 49 13.51 6.08 -0.31
CA TYR A 49 12.58 6.18 0.81
C TYR A 49 11.60 7.35 0.70
N TYR A 50 11.54 8.05 -0.43
CA TYR A 50 10.57 9.10 -0.69
C TYR A 50 9.28 8.53 -1.30
N LEU A 51 8.37 8.03 -0.44
CA LEU A 51 7.30 7.11 -0.84
C LEU A 51 5.89 7.64 -0.60
N ALA A 52 4.94 7.15 -1.40
CA ALA A 52 3.52 7.26 -1.14
C ALA A 52 2.83 5.90 -1.31
N ILE A 53 2.05 5.47 -0.32
CA ILE A 53 1.48 4.13 -0.27
C ILE A 53 -0.04 4.20 -0.04
N GLU A 54 -0.79 3.62 -0.97
CA GLU A 54 -2.22 3.38 -0.84
C GLU A 54 -2.47 1.98 -0.29
N ASN A 55 -3.36 1.82 0.68
CA ASN A 55 -3.62 0.56 1.35
C ASN A 55 -5.02 0.03 1.01
N LYS A 56 -5.10 -1.18 0.45
CA LYS A 56 -6.37 -1.89 0.25
C LYS A 56 -6.36 -3.20 1.01
N SER A 57 -7.54 -3.66 1.43
CA SER A 57 -7.71 -4.96 2.07
C SER A 57 -8.77 -5.78 1.35
N ILE A 58 -8.47 -7.03 1.03
CA ILE A 58 -9.44 -7.97 0.46
C ILE A 58 -9.59 -9.21 1.34
N SER A 59 -10.83 -9.71 1.47
CA SER A 59 -11.11 -10.88 2.30
C SER A 59 -11.18 -12.15 1.47
N THR A 60 -10.12 -12.96 1.52
CA THR A 60 -10.13 -14.28 0.87
C THR A 60 -11.09 -15.24 1.57
N ARG A 61 -11.41 -15.01 2.85
CA ARG A 61 -12.47 -15.76 3.56
C ARG A 61 -13.84 -15.56 2.92
N LYS A 62 -14.15 -14.35 2.46
CA LYS A 62 -15.42 -14.04 1.77
C LYS A 62 -15.41 -14.42 0.29
N GLY A 63 -14.45 -15.25 -0.14
CA GLY A 63 -14.34 -15.71 -1.52
C GLY A 63 -13.83 -14.66 -2.51
N ALA A 64 -13.27 -13.54 -2.04
CA ALA A 64 -12.69 -12.54 -2.95
C ALA A 64 -11.55 -13.18 -3.76
N LYS A 65 -11.69 -13.21 -5.09
CA LYS A 65 -10.69 -13.77 -6.02
C LYS A 65 -9.83 -12.70 -6.69
N LYS A 66 -10.21 -11.43 -6.54
CA LYS A 66 -9.64 -10.28 -7.25
C LYS A 66 -9.87 -9.01 -6.44
N LEU A 67 -8.89 -8.11 -6.46
CA LEU A 67 -9.06 -6.71 -6.11
C LEU A 67 -9.60 -5.99 -7.35
N TYR A 68 -10.87 -5.60 -7.31
CA TYR A 68 -11.49 -4.83 -8.40
C TYR A 68 -11.29 -3.34 -8.19
N PHE A 69 -10.84 -2.63 -9.21
CA PHE A 69 -10.62 -1.18 -9.11
C PHE A 69 -11.90 -0.43 -8.75
N SER A 70 -13.01 -0.72 -9.44
CA SER A 70 -14.31 -0.11 -9.21
C SER A 70 -14.92 -0.37 -7.81
N GLN A 71 -14.45 -1.40 -7.10
CA GLN A 71 -14.95 -1.74 -5.76
C GLN A 71 -14.05 -1.19 -4.64
N HIS A 72 -12.76 -1.03 -4.90
CA HIS A 72 -11.77 -0.75 -3.86
C HIS A 72 -11.24 0.68 -3.92
N PHE A 73 -11.35 1.33 -5.08
CA PHE A 73 -11.00 2.74 -5.25
C PHE A 73 -12.27 3.57 -5.38
N SER A 74 -12.29 4.73 -4.73
CA SER A 74 -13.35 5.71 -5.00
C SER A 74 -13.22 6.28 -6.41
N GLU A 75 -14.26 6.95 -6.87
CA GLU A 75 -14.23 7.68 -8.13
C GLU A 75 -13.01 8.60 -8.20
N ASN A 76 -12.31 8.60 -9.34
CA ASN A 76 -11.08 9.36 -9.59
C ASN A 76 -9.91 9.12 -8.61
N GLN A 77 -10.01 8.19 -7.65
CA GLN A 77 -8.94 8.02 -6.65
C GLN A 77 -7.60 7.66 -7.30
N ILE A 78 -7.62 6.75 -8.28
CA ILE A 78 -6.41 6.34 -8.98
C ILE A 78 -5.81 7.52 -9.75
N ASN A 79 -6.63 8.32 -10.43
CA ASN A 79 -6.17 9.51 -11.15
C ASN A 79 -5.58 10.54 -10.19
N ASN A 80 -6.22 10.79 -9.05
CA ASN A 80 -5.76 11.74 -8.04
C ASN A 80 -4.43 11.31 -7.40
N ILE A 81 -4.27 10.02 -7.09
CA ILE A 81 -3.00 9.48 -6.60
C ILE A 81 -1.92 9.64 -7.67
N THR A 82 -2.23 9.34 -8.92
CA THR A 82 -1.29 9.46 -10.05
C THR A 82 -0.83 10.89 -10.25
N ASP A 83 -1.75 11.87 -10.26
CA ASP A 83 -1.40 13.29 -10.31
C ASP A 83 -0.49 13.68 -9.13
N PHE A 84 -0.83 13.24 -7.92
CA PHE A 84 -0.02 13.50 -6.74
C PHE A 84 1.39 12.93 -6.85
N LEU A 85 1.55 11.69 -7.31
CA LEU A 85 2.85 11.04 -7.50
C LEU A 85 3.68 11.82 -8.53
N ASN A 86 3.10 12.12 -9.69
CA ASN A 86 3.76 12.87 -10.76
C ASN A 86 4.23 14.25 -10.30
N ARG A 87 3.41 14.95 -9.50
CA ARG A 87 3.74 16.30 -9.00
C ARG A 87 4.72 16.29 -7.85
N SER A 88 4.71 15.24 -7.04
CA SER A 88 5.53 15.16 -5.84
C SER A 88 6.88 14.51 -6.03
N GLY A 89 7.04 13.70 -7.09
CA GLY A 89 8.26 12.91 -7.34
C GLY A 89 8.43 11.70 -6.43
N ARG A 90 7.39 11.31 -5.68
CA ARG A 90 7.44 10.13 -4.80
C ARG A 90 7.30 8.83 -5.59
N THR A 91 7.98 7.79 -5.11
CA THR A 91 7.73 6.42 -5.58
C THR A 91 6.41 5.91 -5.00
N GLY A 92 5.49 5.50 -5.87
CA GLY A 92 4.15 5.08 -5.49
C GLY A 92 4.01 3.56 -5.31
N TYR A 93 3.27 3.15 -4.28
CA TYR A 93 2.89 1.76 -4.06
C TYR A 93 1.42 1.57 -3.72
N LEU A 94 0.88 0.41 -4.10
CA LEU A 94 -0.38 -0.12 -3.62
C LEU A 94 -0.07 -1.33 -2.71
N ALA A 95 -0.29 -1.18 -1.41
CA ALA A 95 -0.18 -2.26 -0.45
C ALA A 95 -1.53 -3.01 -0.31
N VAL A 96 -1.53 -4.32 -0.53
CA VAL A 96 -2.75 -5.14 -0.51
C VAL A 96 -2.72 -6.16 0.61
N GLU A 97 -3.53 -5.97 1.66
CA GLU A 97 -3.70 -6.93 2.77
C GLU A 97 -4.74 -8.01 2.43
N LEU A 98 -4.33 -9.27 2.45
CA LEU A 98 -5.19 -10.45 2.34
C LEU A 98 -5.68 -10.89 3.73
N LYS A 99 -6.96 -10.63 4.01
CA LYS A 99 -7.65 -11.07 5.24
C LYS A 99 -8.12 -12.52 5.12
N ARG A 100 -7.31 -13.45 5.65
CA ARG A 100 -7.47 -14.91 5.51
C ARG A 100 -8.43 -15.57 6.51
N GLY A 101 -8.99 -14.82 7.45
CA GLY A 101 -9.91 -15.32 8.48
C GLY A 101 -9.25 -15.43 9.86
N ARG A 102 -10.04 -15.81 10.88
CA ARG A 102 -9.59 -15.90 12.27
C ARG A 102 -8.50 -16.98 12.40
N GLY A 103 -7.43 -16.67 13.13
CA GLY A 103 -6.31 -17.60 13.37
C GLY A 103 -5.33 -17.81 12.22
N LYS A 104 -5.52 -17.14 11.06
CA LYS A 104 -4.54 -17.16 9.97
C LYS A 104 -3.79 -15.84 9.92
N SER A 105 -2.46 -15.92 9.78
CA SER A 105 -1.63 -14.73 9.57
C SER A 105 -2.11 -13.96 8.34
N ARG A 106 -2.20 -12.64 8.49
CA ARG A 106 -2.49 -11.75 7.37
C ARG A 106 -1.25 -11.67 6.49
N LEU A 107 -1.46 -11.60 5.19
CA LEU A 107 -0.39 -11.41 4.21
C LEU A 107 -0.61 -10.07 3.57
N ALA A 108 0.44 -9.29 3.36
CA ALA A 108 0.35 -8.09 2.53
C ALA A 108 1.41 -8.14 1.43
N PHE A 109 1.11 -7.47 0.32
CA PHE A 109 1.91 -7.45 -0.90
C PHE A 109 2.04 -6.02 -1.39
N MET A 110 3.21 -5.66 -1.89
CA MET A 110 3.53 -4.31 -2.37
C MET A 110 3.56 -4.31 -3.89
N ILE A 111 2.59 -3.63 -4.51
CA ILE A 111 2.48 -3.50 -5.96
C ILE A 111 3.00 -2.11 -6.34
N LYS A 112 3.91 -1.99 -7.31
CA LYS A 112 4.35 -0.67 -7.79
C LYS A 112 3.15 0.05 -8.41
N TRP A 113 3.06 1.36 -8.20
CA TRP A 113 1.95 2.14 -8.75
C TRP A 113 1.90 2.08 -10.28
N GLU A 114 3.06 1.97 -10.93
CA GLU A 114 3.22 1.74 -12.37
C GLU A 114 2.41 0.53 -12.86
N ASP A 115 2.38 -0.57 -12.09
CA ASP A 115 1.59 -1.75 -12.45
C ASP A 115 0.08 -1.49 -12.38
N VAL A 116 -0.37 -0.59 -11.49
CA VAL A 116 -1.78 -0.16 -11.41
C VAL A 116 -2.16 0.62 -12.67
N ILE A 117 -1.29 1.53 -13.13
CA ILE A 117 -1.49 2.33 -14.34
C ILE A 117 -1.46 1.45 -15.58
N ASN A 118 -0.46 0.57 -15.69
CA ASN A 118 -0.36 -0.40 -16.78
C ASN A 118 -1.62 -1.28 -16.91
N LYS A 119 -2.24 -1.67 -15.80
CA LYS A 119 -3.52 -2.39 -15.80
C LYS A 119 -4.66 -1.53 -16.34
N LEU A 120 -4.75 -0.26 -15.91
CA LEU A 120 -5.79 0.65 -16.39
C LEU A 120 -5.66 0.93 -17.89
N GLU A 121 -4.46 1.20 -18.39
CA GLU A 121 -4.20 1.45 -19.82
C GLU A 121 -4.57 0.24 -20.69
N LYS A 122 -4.42 -0.98 -20.15
CA LYS A 122 -4.84 -2.23 -20.78
C LYS A 122 -6.33 -2.54 -20.58
N ASN A 123 -7.13 -1.61 -20.05
CA ASN A 123 -8.54 -1.77 -19.71
C ASN A 123 -8.81 -2.96 -18.77
N GLU A 124 -7.86 -3.31 -17.91
CA GLU A 124 -8.03 -4.36 -16.93
C GLU A 124 -8.72 -3.85 -15.66
N VAL A 125 -9.67 -4.64 -15.15
CA VAL A 125 -10.52 -4.23 -14.02
C VAL A 125 -9.89 -4.42 -12.62
N GLY A 126 -8.58 -4.69 -12.54
CA GLY A 126 -7.83 -4.87 -11.28
C GLY A 126 -6.96 -6.13 -11.22
N PHE A 127 -6.55 -6.56 -10.02
CA PHE A 127 -5.58 -7.64 -9.80
C PHE A 127 -6.18 -8.92 -9.23
N LYS A 128 -6.00 -10.07 -9.90
CA LYS A 128 -6.37 -11.39 -9.37
C LYS A 128 -5.47 -11.78 -8.19
N LEU A 129 -5.98 -12.62 -7.28
CA LEU A 129 -5.22 -13.07 -6.12
C LEU A 129 -3.89 -13.76 -6.45
N ASN A 130 -3.86 -14.56 -7.52
CA ASN A 130 -2.64 -15.23 -7.97
C ASN A 130 -1.62 -14.25 -8.57
N GLU A 131 -2.07 -13.13 -9.14
CA GLU A 131 -1.19 -12.04 -9.58
C GLU A 131 -0.64 -11.28 -8.38
N ILE A 132 -1.49 -10.90 -7.42
CA ILE A 132 -1.09 -10.18 -6.19
C ILE A 132 0.03 -10.92 -5.46
N LYS A 133 -0.06 -12.25 -5.40
CA LYS A 133 0.94 -13.10 -4.72
C LYS A 133 2.31 -13.18 -5.39
N ARG A 134 2.47 -12.62 -6.60
CA ARG A 134 3.76 -12.57 -7.31
C ARG A 134 4.58 -11.33 -6.97
N PHE A 135 3.95 -10.33 -6.36
CA PHE A 135 4.62 -9.11 -5.92
C PHE A 135 5.37 -9.32 -4.60
N PRO A 136 6.33 -8.44 -4.26
CA PRO A 136 7.03 -8.46 -2.98
C PRO A 136 6.06 -8.59 -1.81
N ARG A 137 6.33 -9.57 -0.95
CA ARG A 137 5.49 -9.88 0.21
C ARG A 137 6.05 -9.18 1.43
N ILE A 138 5.20 -8.41 2.11
CA ILE A 138 5.48 -7.89 3.44
C ILE A 138 4.80 -8.78 4.49
N GLU A 139 5.59 -9.63 5.14
CA GLU A 139 5.07 -10.62 6.08
C GLU A 139 4.61 -9.95 7.37
N ARG A 140 3.39 -10.26 7.84
CA ARG A 140 2.93 -9.75 9.13
C ARG A 140 3.39 -10.66 10.27
N CYS A 141 4.20 -10.14 11.18
CA CYS A 141 4.60 -10.78 12.43
C CYS A 141 3.98 -10.00 13.61
N GLY A 142 2.91 -10.55 14.20
CA GLY A 142 2.15 -9.83 15.25
C GLY A 142 1.40 -8.62 14.70
N GLU A 143 1.78 -7.42 15.15
CA GLU A 143 1.23 -6.13 14.69
C GLU A 143 2.10 -5.44 13.63
N GLU A 144 3.26 -6.01 13.33
CA GLU A 144 4.26 -5.44 12.43
C GLU A 144 4.32 -6.20 11.11
N TYR A 145 4.76 -5.51 10.07
CA TYR A 145 5.13 -6.03 8.76
C TYR A 145 6.65 -6.01 8.60
N ASP A 146 7.19 -7.07 8.00
CA ASP A 146 8.55 -7.06 7.47
C ASP A 146 8.55 -6.30 6.15
N VAL A 147 9.16 -5.12 6.15
CA VAL A 147 9.19 -4.18 5.01
C VAL A 147 10.51 -4.24 4.23
N SER A 148 11.50 -5.01 4.69
CA SER A 148 12.81 -5.11 4.04
C SER A 148 12.69 -5.58 2.58
N SER A 149 11.82 -6.57 2.34
CA SER A 149 11.67 -7.24 1.05
C SER A 149 11.24 -6.38 -0.14
N PHE A 150 10.81 -5.13 0.07
CA PHE A 150 10.49 -4.20 -1.01
C PHE A 150 11.27 -2.88 -0.96
N LEU A 151 12.07 -2.68 0.09
CA LEU A 151 12.93 -1.53 0.29
C LEU A 151 14.41 -1.82 -0.02
N ASP A 152 14.74 -3.10 -0.26
CA ASP A 152 16.05 -3.59 -0.72
C ASP A 152 16.13 -3.69 -2.26
#